data_AF-A0A1W9UQK1-F1
#
_entry.id   AF-A0A1W9UQK1-F1
#
_cell.length_a   1.000
_cell.length_b   1.000
_cell.length_c   1.000
_cell.angle_alpha   90.00
_cell.angle_beta   90.00
_cell.angle_gamma   90.00
#
_symmetry.space_group_name_H-M   'P 1'
#
loop_
_entity.id
_entity.type
_entity.pdbx_description
1 polymer ?
#
loop_
_entity_poly.entity_id
_entity_poly.type
_entity_poly.pdbx_seq_one_letter_code
_entity_poly.pdbx_strand_id
1 'polypeptide(L)'
;MSLQTAVVSGTSFIHNLGYLSGGRTGSLEMLVLCDELAGMAKRFAVGIKVNEDTLAVEIIRRAYKDCSFLMNEHTRRCARTEMWQPALFRRASLKEWRNSGADEMQKRVREKLMDLLHSS
;
A
#
# COMPACT_ATOMS: atom_id res chain seq x y z
N MET A 1 18.79 -7.99 0.19
CA MET A 1 18.47 -6.55 -0.01
C MET A 1 16.98 -6.36 0.22
N SER A 2 16.59 -5.46 1.12
CA SER A 2 15.18 -5.10 1.37
C SER A 2 14.63 -4.27 0.21
N LEU A 3 13.39 -4.55 -0.21
CA LEU A 3 12.74 -3.89 -1.35
C LEU A 3 12.72 -2.37 -1.24
N GLN A 4 12.44 -1.85 -0.04
CA GLN A 4 12.39 -0.40 0.21
C GLN A 4 13.74 0.27 -0.05
N THR A 5 14.84 -0.31 0.43
CA THR A 5 16.19 0.23 0.23
C THR A 5 16.58 0.25 -1.26
N ALA A 6 16.21 -0.80 -2.01
CA ALA A 6 16.44 -0.85 -3.45
C ALA A 6 15.69 0.27 -4.19
N VAL A 7 14.44 0.51 -3.82
CA VAL A 7 13.62 1.55 -4.45
C VAL A 7 14.16 2.95 -4.12
N VAL A 8 14.48 3.26 -2.87
CA VAL A 8 14.95 4.61 -2.48
C VAL A 8 16.37 4.91 -2.94
N SER A 9 17.19 3.88 -3.18
CA SER A 9 18.53 4.05 -3.75
C SER A 9 18.51 4.28 -5.28
N GLY A 10 17.34 4.31 -5.91
CA GLY A 10 17.21 4.49 -7.35
C GLY A 10 17.73 3.30 -8.16
N THR A 11 17.71 2.09 -7.58
CA THR A 11 18.15 0.89 -8.29
C THR A 11 17.27 0.66 -9.52
N SER A 12 17.88 0.56 -10.70
CA SER A 12 17.14 0.47 -11.98
C SER A 12 16.37 -0.84 -12.15
N PHE A 13 16.77 -1.91 -11.46
CA PHE A 13 16.19 -3.23 -11.62
C PHE A 13 16.21 -4.05 -10.32
N ILE A 14 15.08 -4.68 -10.00
CA ILE A 14 14.89 -5.51 -8.81
C ILE A 14 14.34 -6.86 -9.25
N HIS A 15 15.13 -7.93 -9.10
CA HIS A 15 14.82 -9.25 -9.65
C HIS A 15 14.37 -10.28 -8.61
N ASN A 16 14.54 -10.00 -7.33
CA ASN A 16 14.42 -10.97 -6.24
C ASN A 16 13.01 -11.02 -5.61
N LEU A 17 11.97 -10.61 -6.33
CA LEU A 17 10.58 -10.71 -5.85
C LEU A 17 10.16 -12.19 -5.83
N GLY A 18 9.56 -12.64 -4.74
CA GLY A 18 9.16 -14.04 -4.57
C GLY A 18 10.29 -15.01 -4.18
N TYR A 19 11.52 -14.52 -4.00
CA TYR A 19 12.65 -15.38 -3.62
C TYR A 19 12.63 -15.72 -2.13
N LEU A 20 12.84 -17.00 -1.83
CA LEU A 20 13.02 -17.55 -0.49
C LEU A 20 14.38 -18.26 -0.39
N SER A 21 14.81 -18.59 0.83
CA SER A 21 16.01 -19.40 1.08
C SER A 21 17.30 -18.84 0.44
N GLY A 22 17.41 -17.52 0.37
CA GLY A 22 18.53 -16.82 -0.28
C GLY A 22 18.53 -16.95 -1.81
N GLY A 23 17.36 -17.09 -2.45
CA GLY A 23 17.23 -17.22 -3.90
C GLY A 23 17.27 -18.65 -4.42
N ARG A 24 17.34 -19.65 -3.53
CA ARG A 24 17.31 -21.08 -3.92
C ARG A 24 15.90 -21.59 -4.24
N THR A 25 14.88 -20.84 -3.86
CA THR A 25 13.48 -21.24 -4.00
C THR A 25 12.65 -20.04 -4.44
N GLY A 26 11.89 -20.20 -5.51
CA GLY A 26 10.85 -19.25 -5.91
C GLY A 26 9.50 -19.65 -5.32
N SER A 27 8.75 -18.70 -4.78
CA SER A 27 7.38 -18.90 -4.30
C SER A 27 6.44 -17.92 -4.99
N LEU A 28 5.40 -18.45 -5.64
CA LEU A 28 4.35 -17.65 -6.28
C LEU A 28 3.50 -16.90 -5.25
N GLU A 29 3.23 -17.51 -4.09
CA GLU A 29 2.55 -16.83 -2.97
C GLU A 29 3.39 -15.63 -2.48
N MET A 30 4.71 -15.83 -2.32
CA MET A 30 5.61 -14.74 -1.95
C MET A 30 5.68 -13.67 -3.04
N LEU A 31 5.62 -14.06 -4.32
CA LEU A 31 5.58 -13.11 -5.43
C LEU A 31 4.31 -12.24 -5.39
N VAL A 32 3.15 -12.83 -5.12
CA VAL A 32 1.89 -12.10 -4.93
C VAL A 32 1.97 -11.14 -3.74
N LEU A 33 2.57 -11.58 -2.63
CA LEU A 33 2.83 -10.68 -1.50
C LEU A 33 3.81 -9.56 -1.87
N CYS A 34 4.85 -9.87 -2.66
CA CYS A 34 5.83 -8.90 -3.12
C CYS A 34 5.21 -7.83 -4.03
N ASP A 35 4.14 -8.13 -4.79
CA ASP A 35 3.41 -7.14 -5.58
C ASP A 35 2.79 -6.04 -4.70
N GLU A 36 2.13 -6.44 -3.60
CA GLU A 36 1.60 -5.52 -2.59
C GLU A 36 2.71 -4.62 -1.99
N LEU A 37 3.83 -5.24 -1.62
CA LEU A 37 4.99 -4.52 -1.07
C LEU A 37 5.62 -3.57 -2.11
N ALA A 38 5.65 -3.97 -3.38
CA ALA A 38 6.15 -3.14 -4.47
C ALA A 38 5.23 -1.94 -4.72
N GLY A 39 3.91 -2.12 -4.65
CA GLY A 39 2.94 -1.01 -4.69
C GLY A 39 3.21 0.02 -3.59
N MET A 40 3.40 -0.43 -2.36
CA MET A 40 3.76 0.43 -1.24
C MET A 40 5.10 1.15 -1.46
N ALA A 41 6.14 0.41 -1.87
CA ALA A 41 7.46 0.97 -2.09
C ALA A 41 7.47 2.00 -3.23
N LYS A 42 6.75 1.73 -4.34
CA LYS A 42 6.56 2.68 -5.44
C LYS A 42 5.88 3.96 -4.97
N ARG A 43 4.80 3.86 -4.18
CA ARG A 43 4.16 5.07 -3.62
C ARG A 43 5.14 5.87 -2.77
N PHE A 44 5.90 5.20 -1.92
CA PHE A 44 6.90 5.85 -1.09
C PHE A 44 7.95 6.59 -1.94
N ALA A 45 8.40 5.97 -3.04
CA ALA A 45 9.39 6.54 -3.96
C ALA A 45 8.94 7.82 -4.66
N VAL A 46 7.62 8.04 -4.83
CA VAL A 46 7.08 9.28 -5.42
C VAL A 46 7.48 10.51 -4.61
N GLY A 47 7.76 10.34 -3.31
CA GLY A 47 8.16 11.42 -2.42
C GLY A 47 7.01 12.37 -2.10
N ILE A 48 7.36 13.58 -1.66
CA ILE A 48 6.41 14.60 -1.22
C ILE A 48 6.37 15.71 -2.27
N LYS A 49 5.21 15.88 -2.91
CA LYS A 49 4.98 17.01 -3.81
C LYS A 49 4.75 18.27 -2.98
N VAL A 50 5.55 19.32 -3.19
CA VAL A 50 5.44 20.59 -2.47
C VAL A 50 4.95 21.68 -3.42
N ASN A 51 3.73 22.16 -3.21
CA ASN A 51 3.16 23.33 -3.89
C ASN A 51 2.03 23.94 -3.02
N GLU A 52 1.41 25.03 -3.48
CA GLU A 52 0.35 25.71 -2.75
C GLU A 52 -0.84 24.81 -2.38
N ASP A 53 -1.26 23.92 -3.30
CA ASP A 53 -2.38 23.00 -3.06
C ASP A 53 -2.00 21.90 -2.04
N THR A 54 -0.81 21.31 -2.14
CA THR A 54 -0.38 20.22 -1.24
C THR A 54 0.07 20.70 0.13
N LEU A 55 0.46 21.97 0.27
CA LEU A 55 0.69 22.60 1.58
C LEU A 55 -0.63 22.84 2.34
N ALA A 56 -1.75 23.00 1.62
CA ALA A 56 -3.10 23.08 2.18
C ALA A 56 -3.29 24.13 3.30
N VAL A 57 -2.53 25.24 3.27
CA VAL A 57 -2.50 26.25 4.35
C VAL A 57 -3.89 26.83 4.65
N GLU A 58 -4.65 27.15 3.60
CA GLU A 58 -5.99 27.70 3.75
C GLU A 58 -6.99 26.66 4.31
N ILE A 59 -6.80 25.38 3.99
CA ILE A 59 -7.60 24.28 4.54
C ILE A 59 -7.35 24.15 6.03
N ILE A 60 -6.08 24.24 6.47
CA ILE A 60 -5.70 24.24 7.89
C ILE A 60 -6.34 25.42 8.62
N ARG A 61 -6.31 26.62 8.04
CA ARG A 61 -6.95 27.81 8.62
C ARG A 61 -8.47 27.61 8.81
N ARG A 62 -9.16 27.04 7.82
CA ARG A 62 -10.61 26.78 7.90
C ARG A 62 -10.95 25.69 8.91
N ALA A 63 -10.18 24.61 8.92
CA ALA A 63 -10.39 23.47 9.81
C ALA A 63 -10.18 23.81 11.30
N TYR A 64 -9.50 24.94 11.61
CA TYR A 64 -9.29 25.39 12.98
C TYR A 64 -10.59 25.53 13.79
N LYS A 65 -11.66 26.01 13.16
CA LYS A 65 -12.94 26.23 13.87
C LYS A 65 -13.64 24.93 14.23
N ASP A 66 -13.64 23.97 13.30
CA ASP A 66 -14.40 22.72 13.42
C ASP A 66 -13.53 21.54 13.93
N CYS A 67 -12.23 21.78 14.12
CA CYS A 67 -11.22 20.78 14.49
C CYS A 67 -11.27 19.51 13.64
N SER A 68 -11.66 19.63 12.36
CA SER A 68 -11.88 18.48 11.48
C SER A 68 -11.56 18.79 10.03
N PHE A 69 -10.93 17.83 9.37
CA PHE A 69 -10.59 17.87 7.94
C PHE A 69 -11.48 16.96 7.08
N LEU A 70 -12.29 16.10 7.71
CA LEU A 70 -12.93 14.96 7.03
C LEU A 70 -13.98 15.36 5.98
N MET A 71 -14.70 16.45 6.23
CA MET A 71 -15.76 16.92 5.33
C MET A 71 -15.25 17.87 4.25
N ASN A 72 -13.96 18.23 4.28
CA ASN A 72 -13.39 19.13 3.29
C ASN A 72 -13.20 18.42 1.94
N GLU A 73 -13.59 19.09 0.85
CA GLU A 73 -13.42 18.58 -0.52
C GLU A 73 -11.95 18.35 -0.88
N HIS A 74 -11.05 19.23 -0.42
CA HIS A 74 -9.61 19.08 -0.59
C HIS A 74 -9.11 17.76 0.01
N THR A 75 -9.48 17.46 1.26
CA THR A 75 -9.15 16.20 1.92
C THR A 75 -9.66 15.00 1.14
N ARG A 76 -10.91 15.04 0.65
CA ARG A 76 -11.49 13.93 -0.13
C ARG A 76 -10.74 13.69 -1.44
N ARG A 77 -10.34 14.77 -2.13
CA ARG A 77 -9.55 14.70 -3.36
C ARG A 77 -8.15 14.13 -3.07
N CYS A 78 -7.43 14.70 -2.12
CA CYS A 78 -6.07 14.28 -1.76
C CYS A 78 -6.04 12.87 -1.17
N ALA A 79 -7.03 12.45 -0.38
CA ALA A 79 -7.08 11.08 0.13
C ALA A 79 -7.16 10.03 -0.98
N ARG A 80 -7.81 10.34 -2.11
CA ARG A 80 -7.91 9.43 -3.26
C ARG A 80 -6.63 9.35 -4.08
N THR A 81 -5.87 10.44 -4.18
CA THR A 81 -4.66 10.50 -5.01
C THR A 81 -3.38 10.23 -4.21
N GLU A 82 -3.34 10.66 -2.95
CA GLU A 82 -2.12 10.64 -2.13
C GLU A 82 -2.01 9.43 -1.20
N MET A 83 -3.13 8.78 -0.86
CA MET A 83 -3.08 7.57 -0.02
C MET A 83 -2.98 6.33 -0.89
N TRP A 84 -1.91 5.57 -0.72
CA TRP A 84 -1.85 4.22 -1.27
C TRP A 84 -2.84 3.30 -0.54
N GLN A 85 -3.69 2.66 -1.32
CA GLN A 85 -4.67 1.69 -0.85
C GLN A 85 -4.14 0.28 -1.07
N PRO A 86 -3.99 -0.50 0.01
CA PRO A 86 -3.55 -1.89 -0.09
C PRO A 86 -4.62 -2.76 -0.75
N ALA A 87 -4.20 -3.75 -1.55
CA ALA A 87 -5.09 -4.75 -2.10
C ALA A 87 -5.19 -5.99 -1.21
N LEU A 88 -4.07 -6.39 -0.58
CA LEU A 88 -3.98 -7.57 0.30
C LEU A 88 -3.96 -7.23 1.79
N PHE A 89 -3.31 -6.12 2.19
CA PHE A 89 -3.33 -5.70 3.59
C PHE A 89 -4.70 -5.14 3.97
N ARG A 90 -5.21 -5.51 5.13
CA ARG A 90 -6.47 -4.97 5.66
C ARG A 90 -6.20 -3.96 6.76
N ARG A 91 -6.78 -2.77 6.61
CA ARG A 91 -6.85 -1.74 7.66
C ARG A 91 -8.21 -1.84 8.33
N ALA A 92 -8.40 -2.90 9.10
CA ALA A 92 -9.63 -3.18 9.84
C ALA A 92 -9.34 -3.17 11.35
N SER A 93 -10.35 -2.82 12.14
CA SER A 93 -10.28 -2.99 13.59
C SER A 93 -10.21 -4.48 13.94
N LEU A 94 -9.70 -4.79 15.13
CA LEU A 94 -9.64 -6.17 15.63
C LEU A 94 -11.02 -6.83 15.66
N LYS A 95 -12.06 -6.07 16.03
CA LYS A 95 -13.45 -6.57 16.08
C LYS A 95 -13.95 -6.94 14.68
N GLU A 96 -13.74 -6.07 13.69
CA GLU A 96 -14.13 -6.35 12.30
C GLU A 96 -13.37 -7.55 11.74
N TRP A 97 -12.06 -7.64 11.98
CA TRP A 97 -11.26 -8.79 11.52
C TRP A 97 -11.77 -10.11 12.12
N ARG A 98 -12.02 -10.15 13.43
CA ARG A 98 -12.60 -11.33 14.10
C ARG A 98 -13.97 -11.70 13.53
N ASN A 99 -14.85 -10.72 13.34
CA ASN A 99 -16.19 -10.94 12.79
C ASN A 99 -16.15 -11.39 11.32
N SER A 100 -15.10 -11.03 10.58
CA SER A 100 -14.89 -11.46 9.19
C SER A 100 -14.27 -12.85 9.05
N GLY A 101 -14.21 -13.65 10.13
CA GLY A 101 -13.64 -15.01 10.11
C GLY A 101 -12.16 -15.08 10.47
N ALA A 102 -11.56 -13.96 10.92
CA ALA A 102 -10.16 -13.90 11.35
C ALA A 102 -9.16 -14.40 10.28
N ASP A 103 -9.42 -14.09 9.00
CA ASP A 103 -8.60 -14.59 7.90
C ASP A 103 -7.13 -14.18 8.04
N GLU A 104 -6.27 -15.19 7.96
CA GLU A 104 -4.84 -15.04 7.92
C GLU A 104 -4.37 -14.46 6.59
N MET A 105 -3.23 -13.78 6.60
CA MET A 105 -2.68 -13.19 5.38
C MET A 105 -2.31 -14.25 4.34
N GLN A 106 -1.79 -15.39 4.77
CA GLN A 106 -1.40 -16.48 3.88
C GLN A 106 -2.58 -17.01 3.06
N LYS A 107 -3.75 -17.15 3.68
CA LYS A 107 -4.99 -17.53 3.00
C LYS A 107 -5.36 -16.54 1.91
N ARG A 108 -5.38 -15.23 2.22
CA ARG A 108 -5.69 -14.18 1.23
C ARG A 108 -4.70 -14.15 0.06
N VAL A 109 -3.42 -14.36 0.34
CA VAL A 109 -2.38 -14.45 -0.69
C VAL A 109 -2.65 -15.64 -1.62
N ARG A 110 -3.00 -16.80 -1.06
CA ARG A 110 -3.32 -17.99 -1.85
C ARG A 110 -4.59 -17.81 -2.68
N GLU A 111 -5.64 -17.22 -2.12
CA GLU A 111 -6.87 -16.88 -2.85
C GLU A 111 -6.56 -15.96 -4.02
N LYS A 112 -5.84 -14.86 -3.77
CA LYS A 112 -5.43 -13.92 -4.82
C LYS A 112 -4.57 -14.59 -5.90
N LEU A 113 -3.66 -15.47 -5.52
CA LEU A 113 -2.86 -16.25 -6.46
C LEU A 113 -3.76 -17.12 -7.36
N MET A 114 -4.71 -17.84 -6.77
CA MET A 114 -5.63 -18.67 -7.54
C MET A 114 -6.50 -17.83 -8.46
N ASP A 115 -7.01 -16.69 -8.00
CA ASP A 115 -7.78 -15.77 -8.86
C ASP A 115 -6.96 -15.34 -10.08
N LEU A 116 -5.68 -14.96 -9.89
CA LEU A 116 -4.79 -14.56 -10.98
C LEU A 116 -4.47 -15.69 -11.96
N LEU A 117 -4.39 -16.93 -11.48
CA LEU A 117 -4.10 -18.10 -12.33
C LEU A 117 -5.31 -18.57 -13.14
N HIS A 118 -6.52 -18.32 -12.65
CA HIS A 118 -7.77 -18.75 -13.29
C HIS A 118 -8.50 -17.62 -14.02
N SER A 119 -8.09 -16.36 -13.82
CA SER A 119 -8.53 -15.24 -14.66
C SER A 119 -7.90 -15.37 -16.05
N SER A 120 -8.63 -15.98 -16.99
CA SER A 120 -8.34 -15.98 -18.43
C SER A 120 -8.78 -14.67 -19.09
#